data_AF-A0A2U1Y0Y6-F1
#
_entry.id   AF-A0A2U1Y0Y6-F1
#
_cell.length_a   1.000
_cell.length_b   1.000
_cell.length_c   1.000
_cell.angle_alpha   90.00
_cell.angle_beta   90.00
_cell.angle_gamma   90.00
#
_symmetry.space_group_name_H-M   'P 1'
#
loop_
_entity.id
_entity.type
_entity.pdbx_description
1 polymer ?
#
loop_
_entity_poly.entity_id
_entity_poly.type
_entity_poly.pdbx_seq_one_letter_code
_entity_poly.pdbx_strand_id
1 'polypeptide(L)'
;MAATTTQLTPNSQSVVTMNATNAQVSFQVLPTDVSYWAPQVSSSFTTASLGKNVGNAVVTFNSGLTVTLSAQAGGGYVVLVSGQITDGDTVYTLTGTVIGQYTPPSS
;
A
#
# COMPACT_ATOMS: atom_id res chain seq x y z
N MET A 1 -16.67 5.46 2.47
CA MET A 1 -15.31 5.11 2.06
C MET A 1 -15.33 3.64 1.70
N ALA A 2 -14.87 3.27 0.51
CA ALA A 2 -14.73 1.86 0.11
C ALA A 2 -13.30 1.42 0.38
N ALA A 3 -13.14 0.19 0.89
CA ALA A 3 -11.84 -0.45 1.01
C ALA A 3 -11.50 -1.17 -0.29
N THR A 4 -10.27 -1.01 -0.76
CA THR A 4 -9.70 -1.77 -1.89
C THR A 4 -8.69 -2.75 -1.34
N THR A 5 -8.85 -4.03 -1.66
CA THR A 5 -7.85 -5.06 -1.33
C THR A 5 -7.08 -5.41 -2.59
N THR A 6 -5.75 -5.41 -2.50
CA THR A 6 -4.85 -5.74 -3.60
C THR A 6 -3.87 -6.79 -3.12
N GLN A 7 -3.84 -7.95 -3.78
CA GLN A 7 -2.82 -8.96 -3.52
C GLN A 7 -1.46 -8.47 -4.06
N LEU A 8 -0.41 -8.53 -3.23
CA LEU A 8 0.93 -8.04 -3.59
C LEU A 8 1.88 -9.18 -3.94
N THR A 9 1.76 -10.29 -3.21
CA THR A 9 2.50 -11.53 -3.40
C THR A 9 1.56 -12.71 -3.10
N PRO A 10 1.95 -13.98 -3.32
CA PRO A 10 1.11 -15.12 -2.96
C PRO A 10 0.62 -15.11 -1.51
N ASN A 11 1.46 -14.68 -0.56
CA ASN A 11 1.15 -14.69 0.88
C ASN A 11 0.96 -13.29 1.49
N SER A 12 0.79 -12.23 0.69
CA SER A 12 0.57 -10.89 1.23
C SER A 12 -0.40 -10.04 0.42
N GLN A 13 -1.05 -9.12 1.12
CA GLN A 13 -1.98 -8.16 0.53
C GLN A 13 -1.84 -6.78 1.16
N SER A 14 -2.34 -5.77 0.45
CA SER A 14 -2.65 -4.46 1.02
C SER A 14 -4.15 -4.24 1.07
N VAL A 15 -4.63 -3.59 2.12
CA VAL A 15 -5.98 -3.06 2.23
C VAL A 15 -5.89 -1.54 2.31
N VAL A 16 -6.56 -0.84 1.40
CA VAL A 16 -6.55 0.63 1.30
C VAL A 16 -7.94 1.18 1.51
N THR A 17 -8.12 2.01 2.53
CA THR A 17 -9.32 2.83 2.72
C THR A 17 -8.98 4.28 2.43
N MET A 18 -9.65 4.91 1.47
CA MET A 18 -9.30 6.27 1.06
C MET A 18 -10.51 7.14 0.71
N ASN A 19 -10.28 8.46 0.72
CA ASN A 19 -11.18 9.49 0.21
C ASN A 19 -10.43 10.44 -0.72
N ALA A 20 -11.03 11.61 -0.99
CA ALA A 20 -10.49 12.63 -1.87
C ALA A 20 -9.13 13.19 -1.46
N THR A 21 -8.64 13.01 -0.24
CA THR A 21 -7.39 13.65 0.23
C THR A 21 -6.55 12.81 1.19
N ASN A 22 -7.06 11.66 1.65
CA ASN A 22 -6.41 10.82 2.65
C ASN A 22 -6.56 9.34 2.28
N ALA A 23 -5.53 8.54 2.56
CA ALA A 23 -5.55 7.10 2.46
C ALA A 23 -4.91 6.46 3.70
N GLN A 24 -5.60 5.45 4.23
CA GLN A 24 -5.08 4.52 5.23
C GLN A 24 -4.77 3.21 4.52
N VAL A 25 -3.54 2.74 4.64
CA VAL A 25 -3.08 1.49 4.05
C VAL A 25 -2.73 0.52 5.16
N SER A 26 -3.03 -0.76 4.99
CA SER A 26 -2.59 -1.85 5.87
C SER A 26 -1.95 -2.94 5.02
N PHE A 27 -0.71 -3.29 5.35
CA PHE A 27 0.02 -4.40 4.74
C PHE A 27 -0.10 -5.63 5.63
N GLN A 28 -0.66 -6.69 5.07
CA GLN A 28 -1.09 -7.88 5.79
C GLN A 28 -0.42 -9.14 5.24
N VAL A 29 -0.16 -10.09 6.13
CA VAL A 29 0.30 -11.43 5.77
C VAL A 29 -0.88 -12.39 5.79
N LEU A 30 -0.99 -13.21 4.75
CA LEU A 30 -2.01 -14.23 4.59
C LEU A 30 -1.56 -15.57 5.16
N PRO A 31 -2.50 -16.44 5.58
CA PRO A 31 -3.95 -16.24 5.62
C PRO A 31 -4.45 -15.60 6.92
N THR A 32 -3.56 -15.15 7.82
CA THR A 32 -3.95 -14.67 9.15
C THR A 32 -4.43 -13.21 9.18
N ASP A 33 -4.30 -12.48 8.06
CA ASP A 33 -4.62 -11.06 7.90
C ASP A 33 -3.93 -10.15 8.93
N VAL A 34 -2.78 -10.59 9.48
CA VAL A 34 -2.03 -9.81 10.48
C VAL A 34 -1.37 -8.62 9.78
N SER A 35 -1.72 -7.41 10.22
CA SER A 35 -1.14 -6.16 9.73
C SER A 35 0.23 -5.90 10.37
N TYR A 36 1.27 -5.79 9.55
CA TYR A 36 2.64 -5.50 10.00
C TYR A 36 3.08 -4.05 9.79
N TRP A 37 2.46 -3.36 8.84
CA TRP A 37 2.70 -1.94 8.58
C TRP A 37 1.42 -1.26 8.14
N ALA A 38 1.10 -0.13 8.75
CA ALA A 38 -0.14 0.61 8.48
C ALA A 38 0.11 2.10 8.26
N PRO A 39 0.74 2.48 7.13
CA PRO A 39 1.05 3.89 6.86
C PRO A 39 -0.23 4.66 6.50
N GLN A 40 -0.18 5.96 6.78
CA GLN A 40 -1.18 6.92 6.33
C GLN A 40 -0.50 7.93 5.41
N VAL A 41 -1.17 8.25 4.31
CA VAL A 41 -0.74 9.30 3.37
C VAL A 41 -1.91 10.25 3.10
N SER A 42 -1.58 11.50 2.83
CA SER A 42 -2.54 12.56 2.55
C SER A 42 -1.99 13.53 1.53
N SER A 43 -2.81 14.47 1.07
CA SER A 43 -2.37 15.55 0.19
C SER A 43 -1.30 16.47 0.82
N SER A 44 -1.15 16.47 2.16
CA SER A 44 -0.10 17.20 2.89
C SER A 44 1.10 16.33 3.28
N PHE A 45 0.93 15.01 3.29
CA PHE A 45 1.98 14.02 3.55
C PHE A 45 1.87 12.90 2.53
N THR A 46 2.40 13.14 1.34
CA THR A 46 2.11 12.29 0.17
C THR A 46 2.86 10.98 0.18
N THR A 47 3.93 10.85 0.96
CA THR A 47 4.78 9.66 0.93
C THR A 47 5.08 9.16 2.33
N ALA A 48 4.84 7.87 2.56
CA ALA A 48 5.28 7.15 3.74
C ALA A 48 6.32 6.10 3.34
N SER A 49 7.42 5.98 4.09
CA SER A 49 8.46 4.99 3.86
C SER A 49 8.65 4.09 5.08
N LEU A 50 8.76 2.79 4.85
CA LEU A 50 9.04 1.81 5.89
C LEU A 50 10.52 1.87 6.28
N GLY A 51 10.82 2.29 7.51
CA GLY A 51 12.20 2.52 7.96
C GLY A 51 12.99 1.25 8.34
N LYS A 52 12.33 0.12 8.53
CA LYS A 52 12.96 -1.17 8.89
C LYS A 52 12.12 -2.33 8.39
N ASN A 53 12.74 -3.49 8.19
CA ASN A 53 12.03 -4.72 7.82
C ASN A 53 10.97 -5.05 8.89
N VAL A 54 9.77 -5.44 8.45
CA VAL A 54 8.69 -5.94 9.32
C VAL A 54 8.00 -7.11 8.64
N GLY A 55 7.49 -8.05 9.43
CA GLY A 55 6.86 -9.24 8.89
C GLY A 55 7.04 -10.45 9.79
N ASN A 56 6.94 -11.63 9.20
CA ASN A 56 7.18 -12.92 9.84
C ASN A 56 8.12 -13.79 8.99
N ALA A 57 8.23 -15.07 9.35
CA ALA A 57 9.08 -16.03 8.65
C ALA A 57 8.61 -16.34 7.21
N VAL A 58 7.37 -15.98 6.83
CA VAL A 58 6.82 -16.21 5.49
C VAL A 58 6.97 -14.96 4.64
N VAL A 59 6.53 -13.81 5.14
CA VAL A 59 6.57 -12.55 4.41
C VAL A 59 7.31 -11.51 5.22
N THR A 60 8.28 -10.86 4.59
CA THR A 60 8.93 -9.65 5.08
C THR A 60 8.64 -8.50 4.11
N PHE A 61 8.08 -7.42 4.64
CA PHE A 61 8.03 -6.12 3.97
C PHE A 61 9.36 -5.41 4.23
N ASN A 62 10.13 -5.17 3.16
CA ASN A 62 11.51 -4.73 3.31
C ASN A 62 11.58 -3.22 3.57
N SER A 63 12.60 -2.79 4.31
CA SER A 63 12.91 -1.38 4.51
C SER A 63 13.05 -0.67 3.16
N GLY A 64 12.54 0.55 3.08
CA GLY A 64 12.47 1.30 1.82
C GLY A 64 11.22 0.99 0.99
N LEU A 65 10.33 0.10 1.43
CA LEU A 65 8.97 0.03 0.87
C LEU A 65 8.28 1.39 1.10
N THR A 66 7.69 1.94 0.04
CA THR A 66 7.12 3.27 0.02
C THR A 66 5.67 3.21 -0.44
N VAL A 67 4.83 4.01 0.22
CA VAL A 67 3.45 4.29 -0.20
C VAL A 67 3.40 5.75 -0.61
N THR A 68 2.87 6.02 -1.79
CA THR A 68 2.73 7.37 -2.34
C THR A 68 1.30 7.64 -2.75
N LEU A 69 0.74 8.75 -2.27
CA LEU A 69 -0.49 9.34 -2.77
C LEU A 69 -0.15 10.28 -3.93
N SER A 70 -0.73 10.05 -5.10
CA SER A 70 -0.49 10.86 -6.30
C SER A 70 -1.81 11.35 -6.90
N ALA A 71 -1.85 12.60 -7.36
CA ALA A 71 -3.02 13.18 -7.99
C ALA A 71 -3.23 12.60 -9.40
N GLN A 72 -4.49 12.39 -9.79
CA GLN A 72 -4.84 11.93 -11.14
C GLN A 72 -5.27 13.11 -12.03
N ALA A 73 -4.99 13.02 -13.34
CA ALA A 73 -5.28 14.08 -14.31
C ALA A 73 -6.78 14.41 -14.48
N GLY A 74 -7.69 13.55 -14.00
CA GLY A 74 -9.15 13.75 -14.00
C GLY A 74 -9.73 14.20 -12.65
N GLY A 75 -8.88 14.57 -11.69
CA GLY A 75 -9.27 14.78 -10.30
C GLY A 75 -9.23 13.48 -9.50
N GLY A 76 -9.12 13.62 -8.18
CA GLY A 76 -8.92 12.48 -7.28
C GLY A 76 -7.46 12.06 -7.13
N TYR A 77 -7.26 10.89 -6.51
CA TYR A 77 -5.95 10.40 -6.11
C TYR A 77 -5.83 8.89 -6.30
N VAL A 78 -4.60 8.45 -6.53
CA VAL A 78 -4.18 7.05 -6.55
C VAL A 78 -3.15 6.81 -5.46
N VAL A 79 -3.18 5.63 -4.87
CA VAL A 79 -2.19 5.14 -3.92
C VAL A 79 -1.32 4.11 -4.62
N LEU A 80 -0.02 4.41 -4.67
CA LEU A 80 1.00 3.60 -5.30
C LEU A 80 1.91 2.99 -4.24
N VAL A 81 2.39 1.78 -4.47
CA VAL A 81 3.44 1.15 -3.66
C VAL A 81 4.67 0.84 -4.51
N SER A 82 5.85 1.11 -3.98
CA SER A 82 7.13 0.76 -4.60
C SER A 82 8.12 0.25 -3.55
N GLY A 83 8.98 -0.69 -3.94
CA GLY A 83 9.98 -1.29 -3.06
C GLY A 83 9.95 -2.81 -3.15
N GLN A 84 10.35 -3.50 -2.09
CA GLN A 84 10.50 -4.95 -2.11
C GLN A 84 9.71 -5.64 -1.00
N ILE A 85 9.19 -6.82 -1.33
CA ILE A 85 8.59 -7.76 -0.40
C ILE A 85 9.30 -9.10 -0.62
N THR A 86 9.85 -9.67 0.43
CA THR A 86 10.35 -11.05 0.41
C THR A 86 9.22 -11.97 0.86
N ASP A 87 8.87 -12.96 0.05
CA ASP A 87 7.83 -13.96 0.33
C ASP A 87 8.41 -15.36 0.10
N GLY A 88 8.61 -16.09 1.20
CA GLY A 88 9.48 -17.26 1.26
C GLY A 88 10.91 -16.89 0.85
N ASP A 89 11.45 -17.59 -0.14
CA ASP A 89 12.78 -17.33 -0.71
C ASP A 89 12.75 -16.39 -1.93
N THR A 90 11.57 -15.86 -2.30
CA THR A 90 11.41 -15.02 -3.49
C THR A 90 11.30 -13.55 -3.13
N VAL A 91 12.06 -12.69 -3.82
CA VAL A 91 11.96 -11.23 -3.68
C VAL A 91 11.09 -10.67 -4.81
N TYR A 92 9.98 -10.06 -4.42
CA TYR A 92 9.07 -9.33 -5.31
C TYR A 92 9.42 -7.85 -5.29
N THR A 93 9.71 -7.29 -6.46
CA THR A 93 9.96 -5.84 -6.61
C THR A 93 8.71 -5.16 -7.17
N LEU A 94 8.13 -4.26 -6.39
CA LEU A 94 6.98 -3.44 -6.77
C LEU A 94 7.49 -2.09 -7.29
N THR A 95 6.93 -1.62 -8.40
CA THR A 95 7.33 -0.35 -9.03
C THR A 95 6.08 0.41 -9.44
N GLY A 96 5.65 1.34 -8.59
CA GLY A 96 4.45 2.14 -8.83
C GLY A 96 3.17 1.30 -8.92
N THR A 97 3.10 0.17 -8.19
CA THR A 97 1.92 -0.70 -8.22
C THR A 97 0.74 0.03 -7.58
N VAL A 98 -0.38 0.13 -8.30
CA VAL A 98 -1.61 0.74 -7.78
C VAL A 98 -2.26 -0.20 -6.77
N ILE A 99 -2.50 0.30 -5.56
CA ILE A 99 -3.16 -0.46 -4.48
C ILE A 99 -4.50 0.16 -4.03
N GLY A 100 -4.82 1.36 -4.50
CA GLY A 100 -6.10 2.02 -4.27
C GLY A 100 -6.24 3.24 -5.17
N GLN A 101 -7.48 3.59 -5.51
CA GLN A 101 -7.81 4.79 -6.27
C GLN A 101 -9.14 5.37 -5.80
N TYR A 102 -9.25 6.70 -5.84
CA TYR A 102 -10.49 7.40 -5.54
C TYR A 102 -10.64 8.60 -6.48
N THR A 103 -11.75 8.63 -7.20
CA THR A 103 -12.17 9.77 -8.02
C THR A 103 -13.46 10.32 -7.40
N PRO A 104 -13.50 11.62 -7.00
CA PRO A 104 -14.74 12.25 -6.56
C PRO A 104 -15.78 12.20 -7.68
N PRO A 105 -17.08 12.05 -7.37
CA PRO A 105 -18.12 12.21 -8.37
C PRO A 105 -18.03 13.62 -8.98
N SER A 106 -18.14 13.72 -10.31
CA SER A 106 -18.27 15.01 -10.98
C SER A 106 -19.55 15.68 -10.51
N SER A 107 -19.42 16.83 -9.86
CA SER A 107 -20.54 17.72 -9.48
C SER A 107 -21.28 18.26 -10.69
#